data_AF-A0AB37H364-F1
#
_entry.id   AF-A0AB37H364-F1
#
_cell.length_a   1.000
_cell.length_b   1.000
_cell.length_c   1.000
_cell.angle_alpha   90.00
_cell.angle_beta   90.00
_cell.angle_gamma   90.00
#
_symmetry.space_group_name_H-M   'P 1'
#
loop_
_entity.id
_entity.type
_entity.pdbx_description
1 polymer ?
#
loop_
_entity_poly.entity_id
_entity_poly.type
_entity_poly.pdbx_seq_one_letter_code
_entity_poly.pdbx_strand_id
1 'polypeptide(L)'
;MNYEVTNNSDREVTSSSGWYDIFQAYQDSENSQKMLNIGVSMNEEIQKEWDKQNDIIKKGSTVSSNIVYELENNTNVVLLKAKNIYTNTDLGEIKVNIKK
;
A
#
# COMPACT_ATOMS: atom_id res chain seq x y z
N MET A 1 3.72 -4.34 4.52
CA MET A 1 4.59 -3.89 3.41
C MET A 1 5.10 -2.51 3.77
N ASN A 2 6.40 -2.27 3.70
CA ASN A 2 6.99 -0.95 3.97
C ASN A 2 7.11 -0.18 2.66
N TYR A 3 6.91 1.13 2.70
CA TYR A 3 7.00 2.00 1.54
C TYR A 3 7.41 3.42 1.93
N GLU A 4 7.78 4.21 0.93
CA GLU A 4 8.13 5.62 1.09
C GLU A 4 7.31 6.47 0.13
N VAL A 5 6.89 7.64 0.60
CA VAL A 5 6.15 8.62 -0.20
C VAL A 5 6.91 9.93 -0.19
N THR A 6 7.12 10.49 -1.39
CA THR A 6 7.72 11.82 -1.57
C THR A 6 6.67 12.76 -2.15
N ASN A 7 6.39 13.89 -1.47
CA ASN A 7 5.47 14.89 -2.00
C ASN A 7 6.19 15.81 -2.99
N ASN A 8 6.02 15.55 -4.29
CA ASN A 8 6.58 16.39 -5.36
C ASN A 8 5.66 17.53 -5.79
N SER A 9 4.52 17.72 -5.11
CA SER A 9 3.49 18.68 -5.49
C SER A 9 3.37 19.83 -4.47
N ASP A 10 2.56 20.83 -4.81
CA ASP A 10 2.14 21.89 -3.87
C ASP A 10 0.86 21.53 -3.10
N ARG A 11 0.36 20.30 -3.25
CA ARG A 11 -0.84 19.83 -2.55
C ARG A 11 -0.45 19.17 -1.23
N GLU A 12 -1.42 19.12 -0.33
CA GLU A 12 -1.31 18.30 0.86
C GLU A 12 -1.30 16.82 0.44
N VAL A 13 -0.29 16.09 0.91
CA VAL A 13 -0.13 14.66 0.68
C VAL A 13 0.25 14.04 2.01
N THR A 14 -0.44 12.99 2.40
CA THR A 14 -0.05 12.10 3.51
C THR A 14 0.55 10.82 2.94
N SER A 15 1.25 10.05 3.78
CA SER A 15 1.76 8.75 3.34
C SER A 15 0.61 7.81 2.91
N SER A 16 -0.49 7.83 3.67
CA SER A 16 -1.68 7.01 3.39
C SER A 16 -2.35 7.39 2.06
N SER A 17 -2.60 8.68 1.80
CA SER A 17 -3.19 9.14 0.54
C SER A 17 -2.28 8.85 -0.65
N GLY A 18 -0.97 9.07 -0.52
CA GLY A 18 0.00 8.74 -1.56
C GLY A 18 0.01 7.25 -1.94
N TRP A 19 -0.23 6.36 -0.97
CA TRP A 19 -0.39 4.93 -1.22
C TRP A 19 -1.74 4.60 -1.88
N TYR A 20 -2.86 5.07 -1.30
CA TYR A 20 -4.21 4.74 -1.77
C TYR A 20 -4.54 5.26 -3.17
N ASP A 21 -3.93 6.38 -3.56
CA ASP A 21 -4.11 6.97 -4.89
C ASP A 21 -3.51 6.11 -6.01
N ILE A 22 -2.64 5.16 -5.68
CA ILE A 22 -1.86 4.38 -6.65
C ILE A 22 -2.07 2.88 -6.49
N PHE A 23 -2.04 2.35 -5.27
CA PHE A 23 -1.85 0.92 -5.04
C PHE A 23 -3.11 0.21 -4.52
N GLN A 24 -3.41 -0.94 -5.09
CA GLN A 24 -4.44 -1.87 -4.63
C GLN A 24 -3.87 -3.28 -4.58
N ALA A 25 -4.07 -3.98 -3.45
CA ALA A 25 -3.59 -5.33 -3.24
C ALA A 25 -4.73 -6.33 -3.38
N TYR A 26 -4.46 -7.46 -4.02
CA TYR A 26 -5.40 -8.54 -4.23
C TYR A 26 -4.75 -9.88 -3.90
N GLN A 27 -5.55 -10.86 -3.49
CA GLN A 27 -5.15 -12.26 -3.56
C GLN A 27 -5.82 -12.95 -4.73
N ASP A 28 -4.97 -13.58 -5.54
CA ASP A 28 -5.38 -14.37 -6.69
C ASP A 28 -5.62 -15.82 -6.26
N SER A 29 -6.74 -16.38 -6.68
CA SER A 29 -7.11 -17.79 -6.47
C SER A 29 -7.57 -18.37 -7.80
N GLU A 30 -7.65 -19.69 -7.88
CA GLU A 30 -8.01 -20.39 -9.13
C GLU A 30 -9.25 -19.82 -9.84
N ASN A 31 -10.26 -19.40 -9.07
CA ASN A 31 -11.56 -18.97 -9.60
C ASN A 31 -11.88 -17.49 -9.33
N SER A 32 -11.03 -16.77 -8.60
CA SER A 32 -11.35 -15.38 -8.22
C SER A 32 -10.12 -14.57 -7.83
N GLN A 33 -10.19 -13.27 -8.07
CA GLN A 33 -9.25 -12.30 -7.54
C GLN A 33 -9.98 -11.43 -6.51
N LYS A 34 -9.60 -11.53 -5.23
CA LYS A 34 -10.22 -10.79 -4.13
C LYS A 34 -9.35 -9.61 -3.72
N MET A 35 -9.92 -8.42 -3.63
CA MET A 35 -9.22 -7.26 -3.09
C MET A 35 -9.01 -7.46 -1.58
N LEU A 36 -7.80 -7.18 -1.10
CA LEU A 36 -7.46 -7.34 0.31
C LEU A 36 -7.92 -6.14 1.12
N ASN A 37 -8.49 -6.41 2.29
CA ASN A 37 -8.78 -5.38 3.27
C ASN A 37 -7.48 -4.90 3.91
N ILE A 38 -7.49 -3.64 4.33
CA ILE A 38 -6.44 -3.07 5.17
C ILE A 38 -6.66 -3.59 6.58
N GLY A 39 -5.62 -4.18 7.16
CA GLY A 39 -5.64 -4.69 8.52
C GLY A 39 -4.91 -3.77 9.49
N VAL A 40 -4.87 -4.20 10.74
CA VAL A 40 -4.07 -3.59 11.81
C VAL A 40 -3.12 -4.65 12.37
N SER A 41 -1.92 -4.24 12.77
CA SER A 41 -0.97 -5.13 13.45
C SER A 41 -0.79 -4.70 14.90
N MET A 42 -0.77 -5.67 15.81
CA MET A 42 -0.42 -5.44 17.23
C MET A 42 1.10 -5.42 17.46
N ASN A 43 1.91 -5.53 16.42
CA ASN A 43 3.36 -5.41 16.52
C ASN A 43 3.75 -3.93 16.70
N GLU A 44 4.43 -3.60 17.79
CA GLU A 44 4.79 -2.22 18.15
C GLU A 44 5.63 -1.50 17.10
N GLU A 45 6.55 -2.20 16.42
CA GLU A 45 7.39 -1.61 15.38
C GLU A 45 6.57 -1.27 14.14
N ILE A 46 5.65 -2.16 13.75
CA ILE A 46 4.70 -1.90 12.66
C ILE A 46 3.78 -0.73 13.04
N GLN A 47 3.26 -0.70 14.27
CA GLN A 47 2.38 0.36 14.72
C GLN A 47 3.06 1.72 14.70
N LYS A 48 4.32 1.82 15.16
CA LYS A 48 5.08 3.08 15.17
C LYS A 48 5.24 3.71 13.79
N GLU A 49 5.44 2.91 12.76
CA GLU A 49 5.56 3.40 11.38
C GLU A 49 4.19 3.66 10.73
N TRP A 50 3.15 2.95 11.16
CA TRP A 50 1.76 3.18 10.78
C TRP A 50 1.19 4.48 11.35
N ASP A 51 1.61 4.88 12.56
CA ASP A 51 1.16 6.12 13.21
C ASP A 51 1.52 7.37 12.39
N LYS A 52 2.61 7.32 11.61
CA LYS A 52 3.05 8.41 10.73
C LYS A 52 2.20 8.54 9.46
N GLN A 53 1.28 7.61 9.18
CA GLN A 53 0.63 7.54 7.87
C GLN A 53 -0.22 8.79 7.54
N ASN A 54 -0.66 9.52 8.57
CA ASN A 54 -1.49 10.71 8.47
C ASN A 54 -0.68 12.02 8.58
N ASP A 55 0.65 11.94 8.73
CA ASP A 55 1.49 13.12 8.75
C ASP A 55 1.47 13.79 7.36
N ILE A 56 1.30 15.12 7.36
CA ILE A 56 1.39 15.92 6.14
C ILE A 56 2.86 15.94 5.70
N ILE A 57 3.10 15.42 4.49
CA ILE A 57 4.42 15.40 3.86
C ILE A 57 4.66 16.75 3.20
N LYS A 58 5.62 17.51 3.73
CA LYS A 58 6.06 18.78 3.13
C LYS A 58 6.57 18.56 1.71
N LYS A 59 6.38 19.54 0.82
CA LYS A 59 6.90 19.51 -0.55
C LYS A 59 8.41 19.22 -0.56
N GLY A 60 8.82 18.27 -1.40
CA GLY A 60 10.19 17.78 -1.54
C GLY A 60 10.68 16.88 -0.42
N SER A 61 9.86 16.59 0.60
CA SER A 61 10.21 15.68 1.69
C SER A 61 9.69 14.28 1.44
N THR A 62 10.34 13.30 2.08
CA THR A 62 10.00 11.88 2.02
C THR A 62 9.66 11.37 3.42
N VAL A 63 8.62 10.56 3.52
CA VAL A 63 8.22 9.86 4.75
C VAL A 63 8.12 8.36 4.45
N SER A 64 8.71 7.55 5.33
CA SER A 64 8.53 6.10 5.33
C SER A 64 7.31 5.73 6.18
N SER A 65 6.55 4.74 5.73
CA SER A 65 5.44 4.16 6.47
C SER A 65 5.27 2.69 6.09
N ASN A 66 4.20 2.08 6.58
CA ASN A 66 3.83 0.73 6.20
C ASN A 66 2.34 0.60 5.94
N ILE A 67 1.98 -0.54 5.34
CA ILE A 67 0.60 -0.97 5.23
C ILE A 67 0.46 -2.45 5.50
N VAL A 68 -0.60 -2.80 6.22
CA VAL A 68 -0.95 -4.17 6.58
C VAL A 68 -2.18 -4.56 5.80
N TYR A 69 -2.15 -5.74 5.20
CA TYR A 69 -3.29 -6.32 4.50
C TYR A 69 -3.72 -7.61 5.19
N GLU A 70 -5.03 -7.79 5.30
CA GLU A 70 -5.64 -9.03 5.79
C GLU A 70 -5.59 -10.06 4.67
N LEU A 71 -4.76 -11.09 4.84
CA LEU A 71 -4.67 -12.18 3.89
C LEU A 71 -5.82 -13.17 4.10
N GLU A 72 -6.46 -13.59 3.02
CA GLU A 72 -7.42 -14.69 2.99
C GLU A 72 -6.76 -16.02 3.36
N ASN A 73 -5.52 -16.23 2.92
CA ASN A 73 -4.69 -17.38 3.25
C ASN A 73 -3.21 -17.04 3.02
N ASN A 74 -2.32 -17.92 3.47
CA ASN A 74 -0.86 -17.75 3.37
C ASN A 74 -0.24 -18.47 2.16
N THR A 75 -1.05 -19.00 1.23
CA THR A 75 -0.57 -19.80 0.11
C THR A 75 -0.69 -19.11 -1.23
N ASN A 76 -1.74 -18.32 -1.40
CA ASN A 76 -2.04 -17.61 -2.63
C ASN A 76 -1.11 -16.40 -2.78
N VAL A 77 -0.74 -16.11 -4.03
CA VAL A 77 0.08 -14.96 -4.36
C VAL A 77 -0.70 -13.67 -4.11
N VAL A 78 -0.01 -12.63 -3.65
CA VAL A 78 -0.56 -11.27 -3.65
C VAL A 78 -0.20 -10.60 -4.97
N LEU A 79 -1.19 -10.00 -5.61
CA LEU A 79 -1.02 -9.10 -6.75
C LEU A 79 -1.10 -7.67 -6.22
N LEU A 80 0.00 -6.93 -6.30
CA LEU A 80 0.01 -5.50 -6.03
C LEU A 80 -0.09 -4.77 -7.37
N LYS A 81 -1.26 -4.19 -7.63
CA LYS A 81 -1.55 -3.43 -8.84
C LYS A 81 -1.36 -1.94 -8.58
N ALA A 82 -0.72 -1.25 -9.51
CA ALA A 82 -0.46 0.18 -9.46
C ALA A 82 -1.23 0.87 -10.59
N LYS A 83 -2.07 1.85 -10.25
CA LYS A 83 -2.88 2.60 -11.20
C LYS A 83 -3.05 4.02 -10.70
N ASN A 84 -2.74 5.00 -11.54
CA ASN A 84 -3.02 6.40 -11.22
C ASN A 84 -4.53 6.65 -11.31
N ILE A 85 -5.21 6.82 -10.17
CA ILE A 85 -6.67 6.97 -10.14
C ILE A 85 -7.16 8.25 -10.82
N TYR A 86 -6.36 9.32 -10.83
CA TYR A 86 -6.75 10.61 -11.40
C TYR A 86 -6.74 10.60 -12.93
N THR A 87 -5.82 9.84 -13.53
CA THR A 87 -5.68 9.71 -14.98
C THR A 87 -6.24 8.40 -15.54
N ASN A 88 -6.65 7.49 -14.65
CA ASN A 88 -7.05 6.12 -14.96
C ASN A 88 -5.94 5.30 -15.67
N THR A 89 -4.68 5.71 -15.57
CA THR A 89 -3.53 5.07 -16.23
C THR A 89 -3.03 3.87 -15.43
N ASP A 90 -2.95 2.71 -16.07
CA ASP A 90 -2.30 1.52 -15.51
C ASP A 90 -0.78 1.73 -15.48
N LEU A 91 -0.16 1.50 -14.32
CA LEU A 91 1.27 1.66 -14.07
C LEU A 91 1.98 0.31 -13.94
N GLY A 92 1.22 -0.78 -13.82
CA GLY A 92 1.75 -2.14 -13.78
C GLY A 92 1.33 -2.94 -12.55
N GLU A 93 1.86 -4.14 -12.46
CA GLU A 93 1.57 -5.11 -11.40
C GLU A 93 2.85 -5.84 -10.99
N ILE A 94 2.97 -6.15 -9.70
CA ILE A 94 3.95 -7.12 -9.20
C ILE A 94 3.26 -8.27 -8.47
N LYS A 95 3.89 -9.45 -8.55
CA LYS A 95 3.49 -10.65 -7.81
C LYS A 95 4.36 -10.80 -6.56
N VAL A 96 3.74 -10.96 -5.41
CA VAL A 96 4.40 -11.16 -4.12
C VAL A 96 4.03 -12.53 -3.58
N ASN A 97 5.01 -13.44 -3.55
CA ASN A 97 4.85 -14.77 -2.98
C ASN A 97 4.96 -14.69 -1.46
N ILE A 98 3.95 -15.22 -0.75
CA ILE A 98 3.86 -15.15 0.72
C ILE A 98 4.62 -16.29 1.40
N LYS A 99 4.77 -17.44 0.71
CA LYS A 99 5.58 -18.55 1.21
C LYS A 99 7.06 -18.16 1.16
N LYS A 100 7.73 -18.26 2.31
CA LYS A 100 9.19 -18.27 2.42
C LYS A 100 9.77 -19.60 1.97
#